data_AF-X6MQC7-F1
#
_entry.id   AF-X6MQC7-F1
#
_cell.length_a   1.000
_cell.length_b   1.000
_cell.length_c   1.000
_cell.angle_alpha   90.00
_cell.angle_beta   90.00
_cell.angle_gamma   90.00
#
_symmetry.space_group_name_H-M   'P 1'
#
loop_
_entity.id
_entity.type
_entity.pdbx_description
1 polymer ?
#
loop_
_entity_poly.entity_id
_entity_poly.type
_entity_poly.pdbx_seq_one_letter_code
_entity_poly.pdbx_strand_id
1 'polypeptide(L)'
;MMRRLLLNTRNGPNHIERNVRFFSAPICNSFFEDLMVKGTSDPRFSKLPTDIQEKLLEVQNKSQFIPNIFLGLTHRPNEFRAFFNYYDALMNETTSELTLYEKEMIVCATSAHNKCLYCVVAHGALLRVYFKKFLTQKPGTDQQVPYNIIADQVSNDFHKSYLIDKKQTKMLDYALLLCKEPHLVKTQHLVELKEEYKFSRDAIWDIGAITSFFAASNRLAHMSGLMPNEEFYEIGRKPLPPKKQ
;
A
#
# COMPACT_ATOMS: atom_id res chain seq x y z
N MET A 1 -4.20 -14.96 -5.65
CA MET A 1 -3.63 -15.01 -4.29
C MET A 1 -4.40 -14.20 -3.24
N MET A 2 -5.10 -13.09 -3.60
CA MET A 2 -5.95 -12.31 -2.65
C MET A 2 -7.26 -13.01 -2.20
N ARG A 3 -7.82 -13.89 -3.04
CA ARG A 3 -9.14 -14.54 -2.84
C ARG A 3 -9.30 -15.34 -1.53
N ARG A 4 -8.20 -15.77 -0.91
CA ARG A 4 -8.21 -16.58 0.33
C ARG A 4 -7.91 -15.78 1.60
N LEU A 5 -7.51 -14.50 1.48
CA LEU A 5 -7.07 -13.66 2.61
C LEU A 5 -8.18 -12.77 3.18
N LEU A 6 -9.31 -12.62 2.47
CA LEU A 6 -10.46 -11.82 2.88
C LEU A 6 -11.63 -12.65 3.44
N LEU A 7 -11.50 -13.99 3.46
CA LEU A 7 -12.53 -14.91 3.95
C LEU A 7 -12.52 -14.97 5.49
N ASN A 8 -12.93 -13.89 6.15
CA ASN A 8 -13.43 -13.94 7.53
C ASN A 8 -14.46 -12.83 7.86
N THR A 9 -15.06 -12.23 6.84
CA THR A 9 -16.29 -11.43 6.97
C THR A 9 -17.45 -12.31 6.51
N ARG A 10 -18.11 -13.01 7.45
CA ARG A 10 -19.45 -13.56 7.18
C ARG A 10 -20.39 -12.39 6.95
N ASN A 11 -20.64 -12.02 5.70
CA ASN A 11 -21.80 -11.23 5.29
C ASN A 11 -22.17 -11.67 3.86
N GLY A 12 -23.47 -11.90 3.63
CA GLY A 12 -24.02 -12.56 2.44
C GLY A 12 -23.85 -11.80 1.11
N PRO A 13 -24.39 -12.35 0.00
CA PRO A 13 -24.07 -11.97 -1.37
C PRO A 13 -24.57 -10.59 -1.84
N ASN A 14 -25.22 -9.80 -0.97
CA ASN A 14 -25.88 -8.54 -1.35
C ASN A 14 -25.11 -7.26 -0.93
N HIS A 15 -23.78 -7.30 -0.73
CA HIS A 15 -22.99 -6.13 -0.33
C HIS A 15 -22.17 -5.45 -1.44
N ILE A 16 -22.39 -5.80 -2.71
CA ILE A 16 -21.65 -5.23 -3.84
C ILE A 16 -21.99 -3.73 -4.07
N GLU A 17 -23.05 -3.20 -3.44
CA GLU A 17 -23.50 -1.81 -3.60
C GLU A 17 -23.58 -1.02 -2.28
N ARG A 18 -22.60 -1.13 -1.38
CA ARG A 18 -22.54 -0.15 -0.29
C ARG A 18 -22.08 1.19 -0.86
N ASN A 19 -23.00 2.16 -0.82
CA ASN A 19 -22.81 3.60 -1.09
C ASN A 19 -21.37 4.04 -0.87
N VAL A 20 -20.61 4.13 -1.97
CA VAL A 20 -19.25 4.65 -1.93
C VAL A 20 -19.39 6.12 -1.56
N ARG A 21 -18.98 6.47 -0.33
CA ARG A 21 -18.81 7.86 0.08
C ARG A 21 -17.62 8.43 -0.68
N PHE A 22 -17.86 8.81 -1.94
CA PHE A 22 -16.85 9.28 -2.86
C PHE A 22 -16.21 10.57 -2.33
N PHE A 23 -14.88 10.57 -2.29
CA PHE A 23 -13.95 11.71 -2.39
C PHE A 23 -14.18 13.00 -1.58
N SER A 24 -15.09 13.04 -0.59
CA SER A 24 -15.37 14.25 0.19
C SER A 24 -14.36 14.52 1.31
N ALA A 25 -13.06 14.51 0.97
CA ALA A 25 -12.08 15.21 1.78
C ALA A 25 -12.40 16.72 1.72
N PRO A 26 -12.49 17.44 2.85
CA PRO A 26 -12.82 18.87 2.87
C PRO A 26 -11.87 19.76 2.05
N ILE A 27 -10.69 19.26 1.71
CA ILE A 27 -9.57 20.01 1.09
C ILE A 27 -9.67 20.05 -0.45
N CYS A 28 -10.50 19.21 -1.10
CA CYS A 28 -10.64 19.19 -2.57
C CYS A 28 -12.09 19.08 -3.07
N ASN A 29 -13.08 19.46 -2.23
CA ASN A 29 -14.51 19.34 -2.48
C ASN A 29 -14.87 19.46 -3.98
N SER A 30 -15.27 18.32 -4.56
CA SER A 30 -15.82 18.17 -5.92
C SER A 30 -14.93 18.53 -7.12
N PHE A 31 -13.74 19.12 -6.97
CA PHE A 31 -13.01 19.70 -8.11
C PHE A 31 -12.61 18.70 -9.20
N PHE A 32 -12.26 17.47 -8.81
CA PHE A 32 -11.92 16.39 -9.74
C PHE A 32 -12.94 15.23 -9.72
N GLU A 33 -14.00 15.32 -8.92
CA GLU A 33 -14.91 14.20 -8.67
C GLU A 33 -15.73 13.83 -9.92
N ASP A 34 -16.10 14.82 -10.72
CA ASP A 34 -16.84 14.69 -11.98
C ASP A 34 -15.99 14.06 -13.09
N LEU A 35 -14.67 14.06 -12.95
CA LEU A 35 -13.75 13.42 -13.91
C LEU A 35 -13.63 11.91 -13.70
N MET A 36 -13.94 11.41 -12.50
CA MET A 36 -13.65 10.03 -12.09
C MET A 36 -14.87 9.13 -12.17
N VAL A 37 -14.67 7.89 -12.63
CA VAL A 37 -15.70 6.84 -12.59
C VAL A 37 -15.95 6.41 -11.15
N LYS A 38 -17.23 6.25 -10.79
CA LYS A 38 -17.72 5.95 -9.44
C LYS A 38 -17.98 4.45 -9.20
N GLY A 39 -17.28 3.58 -9.91
CA GLY A 39 -17.44 2.12 -9.82
C GLY A 39 -18.13 1.51 -11.04
N THR A 40 -18.43 0.22 -10.99
CA THR A 40 -18.93 -0.56 -12.13
C THR A 40 -20.37 -0.26 -12.52
N SER A 41 -21.18 0.29 -11.61
CA SER A 41 -22.55 0.73 -11.86
C SER A 41 -22.64 2.15 -12.45
N ASP A 42 -21.52 2.90 -12.46
CA ASP A 42 -21.47 4.22 -13.08
C ASP A 42 -21.63 4.10 -14.60
N PRO A 43 -22.56 4.83 -15.25
CA PRO A 43 -22.73 4.80 -16.70
C PRO A 43 -21.47 5.16 -17.50
N ARG A 44 -20.50 5.85 -16.89
CA ARG A 44 -19.21 6.17 -17.51
C ARG A 44 -18.27 4.97 -17.55
N PHE A 45 -18.48 3.94 -16.75
CA PHE A 45 -17.66 2.73 -16.73
C PHE A 45 -17.63 2.04 -18.10
N SER A 46 -18.78 1.91 -18.76
CA SER A 46 -18.88 1.27 -20.09
C SER A 46 -18.17 2.05 -21.19
N LYS A 47 -17.80 3.31 -20.95
CA LYS A 47 -17.05 4.17 -21.87
C LYS A 47 -15.54 4.07 -21.67
N LEU A 48 -15.06 3.40 -20.62
CA LEU A 48 -13.63 3.18 -20.41
C LEU A 48 -13.08 2.23 -21.47
N PRO A 49 -11.79 2.31 -21.82
CA PRO A 49 -11.13 1.28 -22.63
C PRO A 49 -11.30 -0.12 -22.04
N THR A 50 -11.50 -1.13 -22.89
CA THR A 50 -11.82 -2.51 -22.49
C THR A 50 -10.80 -3.10 -21.52
N ASP A 51 -9.51 -2.87 -21.75
CA ASP A 51 -8.42 -3.37 -20.88
C ASP A 51 -8.50 -2.78 -19.45
N ILE A 52 -8.92 -1.52 -19.33
CA ILE A 52 -9.14 -0.89 -18.02
C ILE A 52 -10.38 -1.47 -17.34
N GLN A 53 -11.48 -1.67 -18.08
CA GLN A 53 -12.68 -2.32 -17.52
C GLN A 53 -12.35 -3.72 -16.98
N GLU A 54 -11.63 -4.52 -17.75
CA GLU A 54 -11.18 -5.86 -17.36
C GLU A 54 -10.30 -5.82 -16.10
N LYS A 55 -9.34 -4.89 -16.03
CA LYS A 55 -8.49 -4.72 -14.85
C LYS A 55 -9.31 -4.35 -13.60
N LEU A 56 -10.28 -3.45 -13.73
CA LEU A 56 -11.16 -3.04 -12.62
C LEU A 56 -12.02 -4.22 -12.12
N LEU A 57 -12.60 -5.00 -13.04
CA LEU A 57 -13.37 -6.19 -12.72
C LEU A 57 -12.48 -7.28 -12.10
N GLU A 58 -11.27 -7.47 -12.58
CA GLU A 58 -10.30 -8.41 -12.01
C GLU A 58 -9.98 -8.05 -10.54
N VAL A 59 -9.72 -6.77 -10.27
CA VAL A 59 -9.43 -6.28 -8.92
C VAL A 59 -10.66 -6.40 -8.02
N GLN A 60 -11.85 -6.07 -8.53
CA GLN A 60 -13.11 -6.25 -7.80
C GLN A 60 -13.34 -7.72 -7.43
N ASN A 61 -13.13 -8.64 -8.37
CA ASN A 61 -13.27 -10.07 -8.12
C ASN A 61 -12.27 -10.58 -7.07
N LYS A 62 -11.04 -10.05 -7.06
CA LYS A 62 -9.98 -10.46 -6.11
C LYS A 62 -10.19 -9.90 -4.72
N SER A 63 -10.60 -8.63 -4.61
CA SER A 63 -10.63 -7.89 -3.35
C SER A 63 -12.03 -7.60 -2.80
N GLN A 64 -13.08 -7.93 -3.58
CA GLN A 64 -14.50 -7.67 -3.29
C GLN A 64 -14.90 -6.19 -3.29
N PHE A 65 -13.98 -5.28 -3.60
CA PHE A 65 -14.21 -3.86 -3.85
C PHE A 65 -13.20 -3.35 -4.89
N ILE A 66 -13.31 -2.11 -5.34
CA ILE A 66 -12.31 -1.48 -6.21
C ILE A 66 -11.60 -0.40 -5.39
N PRO A 67 -10.27 -0.49 -5.17
CA PRO A 67 -9.54 0.57 -4.47
C PRO A 67 -9.66 1.90 -5.21
N ASN A 68 -9.97 2.97 -4.50
CA ASN A 68 -10.33 4.24 -5.13
C ASN A 68 -9.23 4.83 -6.02
N ILE A 69 -7.94 4.48 -5.81
CA ILE A 69 -6.86 4.88 -6.72
C ILE A 69 -7.05 4.34 -8.15
N PHE A 70 -7.60 3.13 -8.30
CA PHE A 70 -7.89 2.57 -9.62
C PHE A 70 -8.94 3.43 -10.33
N LEU A 71 -10.02 3.77 -9.63
CA LEU A 71 -11.09 4.62 -10.15
C LEU A 71 -10.60 6.05 -10.45
N GLY A 72 -9.82 6.65 -9.55
CA GLY A 72 -9.35 8.02 -9.67
C GLY A 72 -8.43 8.25 -10.86
N LEU A 73 -7.64 7.24 -11.25
CA LEU A 73 -6.74 7.34 -12.40
C LEU A 73 -7.42 7.05 -13.74
N THR A 74 -8.65 6.52 -13.75
CA THR A 74 -9.35 6.19 -15.02
C THR A 74 -9.62 7.39 -15.91
N HIS A 75 -9.67 8.61 -15.37
CA HIS A 75 -9.81 9.85 -16.14
C HIS A 75 -8.72 9.99 -17.21
N ARG A 76 -7.51 9.46 -16.94
CA ARG A 76 -6.37 9.47 -17.86
C ARG A 76 -5.88 8.05 -18.12
N PRO A 77 -6.46 7.33 -19.11
CA PRO A 77 -6.14 5.92 -19.37
C PRO A 77 -4.65 5.59 -19.55
N ASN A 78 -3.89 6.45 -20.21
CA ASN A 78 -2.45 6.21 -20.38
C ASN A 78 -1.67 6.38 -19.08
N GLU A 79 -2.06 7.33 -18.24
CA GLU A 79 -1.48 7.53 -16.90
C GLU A 79 -1.86 6.36 -15.98
N PHE A 80 -3.10 5.87 -16.04
CA PHE A 80 -3.54 4.64 -15.34
C PHE A 80 -2.64 3.45 -15.70
N ARG A 81 -2.42 3.20 -16.99
CA ARG A 81 -1.58 2.08 -17.46
C ARG A 81 -0.14 2.22 -16.98
N ALA A 82 0.46 3.40 -17.17
CA ALA A 82 1.84 3.65 -16.74
C ALA A 82 1.99 3.48 -15.22
N PHE A 83 1.03 4.00 -14.45
CA PHE A 83 1.03 3.91 -13.00
C PHE A 83 0.99 2.45 -12.51
N PHE A 84 0.04 1.65 -13.00
CA PHE A 84 -0.09 0.27 -12.55
C PHE A 84 1.00 -0.65 -13.11
N ASN A 85 1.52 -0.38 -14.31
CA ASN A 85 2.68 -1.10 -14.82
C ASN A 85 3.92 -0.82 -13.96
N TYR A 86 4.16 0.42 -13.54
CA TYR A 86 5.29 0.73 -12.67
C TYR A 86 5.06 0.20 -11.24
N TYR A 87 3.83 0.27 -10.72
CA TYR A 87 3.47 -0.39 -9.47
C TYR A 87 3.80 -1.89 -9.52
N ASP A 88 3.38 -2.59 -10.56
CA ASP A 88 3.62 -4.03 -10.71
C ASP A 88 5.12 -4.32 -10.84
N ALA A 89 5.86 -3.52 -11.60
CA ALA A 89 7.31 -3.64 -11.75
C ALA A 89 8.10 -3.41 -10.45
N LEU A 90 7.51 -2.76 -9.43
CA LEU A 90 8.18 -2.53 -8.14
C LEU A 90 7.65 -3.49 -7.07
N MET A 91 6.34 -3.54 -6.88
CA MET A 91 5.71 -4.25 -5.78
C MET A 91 5.61 -5.76 -6.05
N ASN A 92 5.42 -6.15 -7.31
CA ASN A 92 5.29 -7.55 -7.71
C ASN A 92 6.57 -8.13 -8.32
N GLU A 93 7.69 -7.38 -8.30
CA GLU A 93 9.00 -7.89 -8.73
C GLU A 93 9.44 -9.06 -7.84
N THR A 94 9.57 -10.23 -8.45
CA THR A 94 9.87 -11.51 -7.79
C THR A 94 11.36 -11.74 -7.53
N THR A 95 12.23 -11.02 -8.23
CA THR A 95 13.70 -11.07 -8.06
C THR A 95 14.21 -10.12 -6.99
N SER A 96 13.35 -9.23 -6.48
CA SER A 96 13.67 -8.31 -5.39
C SER A 96 14.02 -9.07 -4.11
N GLU A 97 15.10 -8.65 -3.44
CA GLU A 97 15.47 -9.15 -2.11
C GLU A 97 14.54 -8.63 -1.00
N LEU A 98 13.80 -7.54 -1.26
CA LEU A 98 12.85 -7.01 -0.30
C LEU A 98 11.59 -7.88 -0.29
N THR A 99 11.21 -8.32 0.90
CA THR A 99 9.93 -8.98 1.09
C THR A 99 8.77 -8.01 0.82
N LEU A 100 7.60 -8.54 0.45
CA LEU A 100 6.41 -7.70 0.23
C LEU A 100 6.09 -6.80 1.44
N TYR A 101 6.26 -7.30 2.67
CA TYR A 101 5.97 -6.48 3.85
C TYR A 101 7.04 -5.39 4.07
N GLU A 102 8.31 -5.61 3.73
CA GLU A 102 9.34 -4.56 3.75
C GLU A 102 9.08 -3.48 2.70
N LYS A 103 8.63 -3.87 1.51
CA LYS A 103 8.17 -2.92 0.49
C LYS A 103 7.04 -2.05 1.05
N GLU A 104 6.02 -2.65 1.68
CA GLU A 104 4.93 -1.90 2.30
C GLU A 104 5.35 -1.06 3.52
N MET A 105 6.39 -1.44 4.27
CA MET A 105 6.94 -0.60 5.35
C MET A 105 7.49 0.72 4.80
N ILE A 106 8.22 0.67 3.70
CA ILE A 106 8.75 1.85 3.01
C ILE A 106 7.58 2.77 2.62
N VAL A 107 6.53 2.21 2.01
CA VAL A 107 5.34 2.98 1.61
C VAL A 107 4.66 3.61 2.82
N CYS A 108 4.45 2.87 3.90
CA CYS A 108 3.79 3.38 5.11
C CYS A 108 4.59 4.52 5.75
N ALA A 109 5.90 4.34 5.98
CA ALA A 109 6.75 5.34 6.62
C ALA A 109 6.84 6.63 5.80
N THR A 110 7.08 6.52 4.49
CA THR A 110 7.20 7.69 3.60
C THR A 110 5.86 8.39 3.37
N SER A 111 4.76 7.63 3.23
CA SER A 111 3.41 8.19 3.11
C SER A 111 2.96 8.89 4.38
N ALA A 112 3.33 8.36 5.54
CA ALA A 112 3.03 9.00 6.82
C ALA A 112 3.79 10.32 6.97
N HIS A 113 5.07 10.37 6.56
CA HIS A 113 5.80 11.64 6.50
C HIS A 113 5.10 12.65 5.59
N ASN A 114 4.65 12.22 4.41
CA ASN A 114 3.89 13.05 3.48
C ASN A 114 2.44 13.33 3.92
N LYS A 115 2.00 12.81 5.07
CA LYS A 115 0.62 12.93 5.58
C LYS A 115 -0.45 12.46 4.59
N CYS A 116 -0.13 11.47 3.76
CA CYS A 116 -1.03 10.98 2.72
C CYS A 116 -2.02 9.94 3.28
N LEU A 117 -3.24 10.39 3.63
CA LEU A 117 -4.27 9.55 4.25
C LEU A 117 -4.57 8.28 3.45
N TYR A 118 -4.79 8.40 2.13
CA TYR A 118 -5.07 7.25 1.27
C TYR A 118 -3.99 6.17 1.39
N CYS A 119 -2.74 6.57 1.16
CA CYS A 119 -1.64 5.63 1.09
C CYS A 119 -1.33 5.02 2.47
N VAL A 120 -1.36 5.81 3.55
CA VAL A 120 -1.15 5.29 4.92
C VAL A 120 -2.20 4.23 5.27
N VAL A 121 -3.47 4.48 4.95
CA VAL A 121 -4.56 3.54 5.28
C VAL A 121 -4.51 2.29 4.40
N ALA A 122 -4.39 2.45 3.07
CA ALA A 122 -4.40 1.34 2.12
C ALA A 122 -3.16 0.45 2.29
N HIS A 123 -1.96 1.04 2.32
CA HIS A 123 -0.72 0.28 2.46
C HIS A 123 -0.51 -0.22 3.89
N GLY A 124 -1.06 0.47 4.89
CA GLY A 124 -1.10 -0.06 6.26
C GLY A 124 -1.91 -1.36 6.36
N ALA A 125 -3.01 -1.48 5.61
CA ALA A 125 -3.77 -2.72 5.50
C ALA A 125 -2.95 -3.85 4.85
N LEU A 126 -2.27 -3.54 3.74
CA LEU A 126 -1.42 -4.50 3.02
C LEU A 126 -0.22 -4.95 3.87
N LEU A 127 0.42 -4.01 4.57
CA LEU A 127 1.50 -4.28 5.50
C LEU A 127 1.08 -5.29 6.58
N ARG A 128 -0.08 -5.07 7.24
CA ARG A 128 -0.62 -6.04 8.21
C ARG A 128 -0.84 -7.42 7.59
N VAL A 129 -1.37 -7.49 6.37
CA VAL A 129 -1.64 -8.76 5.66
C VAL A 129 -0.35 -9.50 5.29
N TYR A 130 0.62 -8.82 4.70
CA TYR A 130 1.88 -9.44 4.28
C TYR A 130 2.76 -9.82 5.45
N PHE A 131 2.79 -8.99 6.51
CA PHE A 131 3.53 -9.32 7.71
C PHE A 131 2.93 -10.54 8.42
N LYS A 132 1.59 -10.62 8.52
CA LYS A 132 0.92 -11.84 9.00
C LYS A 132 1.32 -13.07 8.18
N LYS A 133 1.28 -12.97 6.84
CA LYS A 133 1.63 -14.08 5.95
C LYS A 133 3.06 -14.56 6.21
N PHE A 134 4.01 -13.63 6.32
CA PHE A 134 5.40 -13.93 6.66
C PHE A 134 5.53 -14.66 8.00
N LEU A 135 4.87 -14.17 9.05
CA LEU A 135 4.87 -14.80 10.37
C LEU A 135 4.25 -16.20 10.37
N THR A 136 3.19 -16.43 9.59
CA THR A 136 2.54 -17.76 9.50
C THR A 136 3.35 -18.79 8.72
N GLN A 137 4.36 -18.35 7.96
CA GLN A 137 5.23 -19.23 7.18
C GLN A 137 6.52 -19.61 7.92
N LYS A 138 6.86 -18.87 8.99
CA LYS A 138 8.02 -19.17 9.82
C LYS A 138 7.67 -20.26 10.86
N PRO A 139 8.42 -21.36 10.92
CA PRO A 139 8.27 -22.35 11.99
C PRO A 139 8.58 -21.70 13.35
N GLY A 140 7.77 -21.94 14.38
CA GLY A 140 8.03 -21.50 15.74
C GLY A 140 7.71 -20.03 16.05
N THR A 141 7.25 -19.23 15.09
CA THR A 141 6.69 -17.88 15.34
C THR A 141 5.20 -17.93 15.74
N ASP A 142 4.79 -19.05 16.35
CA ASP A 142 3.42 -19.29 16.74
C ASP A 142 2.95 -18.26 17.79
N GLN A 143 2.06 -17.38 17.31
CA GLN A 143 0.96 -16.75 18.06
C GLN A 143 1.18 -15.52 18.94
N GLN A 144 2.40 -15.04 19.20
CA GLN A 144 2.56 -13.85 20.08
C GLN A 144 2.92 -12.54 19.38
N VAL A 145 3.33 -12.54 18.11
CA VAL A 145 3.69 -11.30 17.43
C VAL A 145 2.42 -10.54 17.03
N PRO A 146 2.14 -9.34 17.58
CA PRO A 146 0.94 -8.57 17.27
C PRO A 146 1.07 -7.89 15.90
N TYR A 147 0.98 -8.66 14.82
CA TYR A 147 1.10 -8.14 13.46
C TYR A 147 0.09 -7.04 13.13
N ASN A 148 -1.03 -6.97 13.84
CA ASN A 148 -2.10 -6.02 13.59
C ASN A 148 -1.72 -4.57 13.96
N ILE A 149 -0.68 -4.36 14.76
CA ILE A 149 -0.21 -3.02 15.16
C ILE A 149 1.01 -2.54 14.36
N ILE A 150 1.61 -3.38 13.51
CA ILE A 150 2.86 -3.03 12.81
C ILE A 150 2.72 -1.79 11.94
N ALA A 151 1.61 -1.66 11.22
CA ALA A 151 1.37 -0.50 10.36
C ALA A 151 1.20 0.78 11.17
N ASP A 152 0.58 0.68 12.35
CA ASP A 152 0.39 1.82 13.24
C ASP A 152 1.74 2.25 13.83
N GLN A 153 2.60 1.31 14.23
CA GLN A 153 3.96 1.62 14.71
C GLN A 153 4.85 2.20 13.59
N VAL A 154 4.88 1.57 12.41
CA VAL A 154 5.72 2.02 11.29
C VAL A 154 5.33 3.42 10.80
N SER A 155 4.02 3.70 10.75
CA SER A 155 3.52 5.00 10.26
C SER A 155 3.69 6.13 11.28
N ASN A 156 3.69 5.85 12.58
CA ASN A 156 3.81 6.90 13.60
C ASN A 156 5.25 7.12 14.05
N ASP A 157 5.98 6.05 14.37
CA ASP A 157 7.34 6.11 14.91
C ASP A 157 8.00 4.73 14.79
N PHE A 158 8.54 4.41 13.61
CA PHE A 158 9.16 3.10 13.39
C PHE A 158 10.41 2.88 14.25
N HIS A 159 11.07 3.93 14.75
CA HIS A 159 12.22 3.82 15.66
C HIS A 159 11.85 3.19 17.01
N LYS A 160 10.57 3.26 17.40
CA LYS A 160 10.02 2.60 18.62
C LYS A 160 9.36 1.26 18.35
N SER A 161 9.33 0.82 17.09
CA SER A 161 8.70 -0.45 16.72
C SER A 161 9.57 -1.62 17.19
N TYR A 162 9.07 -2.42 18.13
CA TYR A 162 9.70 -3.68 18.53
C TYR A 162 9.42 -4.83 17.54
N LEU A 163 8.64 -4.56 16.48
CA LEU A 163 8.25 -5.53 15.46
C LEU A 163 9.19 -5.55 14.25
N ILE A 164 10.15 -4.62 14.19
CA ILE A 164 11.13 -4.53 13.10
C ILE A 164 12.54 -4.60 13.67
N ASP A 165 13.49 -5.08 12.87
CA ASP A 165 14.89 -5.17 13.27
C ASP A 165 15.70 -3.91 12.91
N LYS A 166 16.99 -3.92 13.26
CA LYS A 166 17.91 -2.80 12.98
C LYS A 166 18.11 -2.58 11.47
N LYS A 167 18.11 -3.66 10.68
CA LYS A 167 18.28 -3.59 9.21
C LYS A 167 17.06 -2.92 8.57
N GLN A 168 15.87 -3.26 9.02
CA GLN A 168 14.61 -2.64 8.57
C GLN A 168 14.49 -1.19 9.03
N THR A 169 14.89 -0.89 10.27
CA THR A 169 14.94 0.50 10.77
C THR A 169 15.82 1.36 9.85
N LYS A 170 16.99 0.85 9.45
CA LYS A 170 17.94 1.57 8.59
C LYS A 170 17.51 1.68 7.13
N MET A 171 16.80 0.68 6.62
CA MET A 171 16.06 0.79 5.35
C MET A 171 15.07 1.96 5.38
N LEU A 172 14.29 2.08 6.46
CA LEU A 172 13.30 3.16 6.62
C LEU A 172 13.95 4.53 6.87
N ASP A 173 15.08 4.60 7.57
CA ASP A 173 15.87 5.83 7.72
C ASP A 173 16.30 6.38 6.36
N TYR A 174 16.87 5.53 5.50
CA TYR A 174 17.28 5.95 4.16
C TYR A 174 16.08 6.33 3.28
N ALA A 175 15.00 5.55 3.30
CA ALA A 175 13.78 5.88 2.57
C ALA A 175 13.20 7.24 3.03
N LEU A 176 13.20 7.52 4.33
CA LEU A 176 12.78 8.81 4.86
C LEU A 176 13.72 9.94 4.45
N LEU A 177 15.05 9.74 4.46
CA LEU A 177 15.99 10.75 3.97
C LEU A 177 15.70 11.11 2.51
N LEU A 178 15.57 10.10 1.65
CA LEU A 178 15.26 10.31 0.22
C LEU A 178 13.89 10.98 0.02
N CYS A 179 12.90 10.65 0.86
CA CYS A 179 11.58 11.25 0.82
C CYS A 179 11.59 12.74 1.22
N LYS A 180 12.31 13.09 2.29
CA LYS A 180 12.34 14.44 2.89
C LYS A 180 13.27 15.39 2.16
N GLU A 181 14.51 14.94 1.99
CA GLU A 181 15.65 15.77 1.61
C GLU A 181 16.50 15.00 0.59
N PRO A 182 15.96 14.68 -0.60
CA PRO A 182 16.67 13.86 -1.60
C PRO A 182 18.03 14.45 -2.00
N HIS A 183 18.16 15.78 -1.96
CA HIS A 183 19.40 16.51 -2.25
C HIS A 183 20.52 16.28 -1.22
N LEU A 184 20.20 15.74 -0.03
CA LEU A 184 21.18 15.39 1.00
C LEU A 184 21.67 13.94 0.89
N VAL A 185 21.11 13.13 -0.01
CA VAL A 185 21.59 11.76 -0.24
C VAL A 185 23.02 11.79 -0.78
N LYS A 186 23.93 11.07 -0.10
CA LYS A 186 25.35 10.96 -0.45
C LYS A 186 25.71 9.49 -0.63
N THR A 187 26.81 9.24 -1.35
CA THR A 187 27.38 7.89 -1.52
C THR A 187 27.57 7.16 -0.19
N GLN A 188 27.92 7.88 0.89
CA GLN A 188 28.09 7.30 2.22
C GLN A 188 26.84 6.59 2.73
N HIS A 189 25.63 7.12 2.49
CA HIS A 189 24.40 6.47 2.92
C HIS A 189 24.19 5.14 2.18
N LEU A 190 24.53 5.08 0.89
CA LEU A 190 24.43 3.86 0.08
C LEU A 190 25.47 2.82 0.49
N VAL A 191 26.70 3.28 0.78
CA VAL A 191 27.79 2.42 1.27
C VAL A 191 27.44 1.86 2.66
N GLU A 192 26.89 2.66 3.57
CA GLU A 192 26.43 2.18 4.89
C GLU A 192 25.39 1.07 4.75
N LEU A 193 24.35 1.26 3.92
CA LEU A 193 23.33 0.24 3.67
C LEU A 193 23.92 -1.07 3.13
N LYS A 194 24.90 -0.98 2.22
CA LYS A 194 25.54 -2.14 1.63
C LYS A 194 26.47 -2.85 2.61
N GLU A 195 27.41 -2.11 3.20
CA GLU A 195 28.51 -2.68 3.96
C GLU A 195 28.11 -3.04 5.39
N GLU A 196 27.26 -2.24 6.06
CA GLU A 196 26.85 -2.51 7.45
C GLU A 196 25.58 -3.34 7.54
N TYR A 197 24.58 -3.03 6.70
CA TYR A 197 23.26 -3.68 6.75
C TYR A 197 23.06 -4.77 5.69
N LYS A 198 24.09 -5.01 4.88
CA LYS A 198 24.15 -6.12 3.90
C LYS A 198 22.95 -6.11 2.94
N PHE A 199 22.52 -4.93 2.50
CA PHE A 199 21.66 -4.82 1.33
C PHE A 199 22.50 -4.95 0.07
N SER A 200 22.01 -5.68 -0.94
CA SER A 200 22.63 -5.60 -2.26
C SER A 200 22.39 -4.24 -2.91
N ARG A 201 23.07 -3.98 -4.02
CA ARG A 201 22.84 -2.75 -4.80
C ARG A 201 21.43 -2.71 -5.38
N ASP A 202 20.89 -3.87 -5.75
CA ASP A 202 19.54 -3.99 -6.31
C ASP A 202 18.49 -3.74 -5.21
N ALA A 203 18.70 -4.26 -3.99
CA ALA A 203 17.84 -3.92 -2.87
C ALA A 203 17.87 -2.41 -2.54
N ILE A 204 19.05 -1.77 -2.58
CA ILE A 204 19.17 -0.31 -2.35
C ILE A 204 18.43 0.47 -3.45
N TRP A 205 18.51 0.00 -4.70
CA TRP A 205 17.74 0.55 -5.80
C TRP A 205 16.23 0.41 -5.57
N ASP A 206 15.77 -0.78 -5.17
CA ASP A 206 14.36 -1.04 -4.87
C ASP A 206 13.83 -0.10 -3.77
N ILE A 207 14.60 0.11 -2.70
CA ILE A 207 14.22 1.05 -1.63
C ILE A 207 14.01 2.46 -2.20
N GLY A 208 14.94 2.92 -3.04
CA GLY A 208 14.87 4.24 -3.68
C GLY A 208 13.73 4.37 -4.68
N ALA A 209 13.51 3.36 -5.51
CA ALA A 209 12.49 3.34 -6.55
C ALA A 209 11.08 3.30 -5.95
N ILE A 210 10.85 2.46 -4.93
CA ILE A 210 9.58 2.41 -4.18
C ILE A 210 9.32 3.76 -3.52
N THR A 211 10.31 4.33 -2.82
CA THR A 211 10.20 5.66 -2.19
C THR A 211 9.80 6.74 -3.21
N SER A 212 10.44 6.73 -4.38
CA SER A 212 10.19 7.72 -5.45
C SER A 212 8.80 7.57 -6.08
N PHE A 213 8.40 6.35 -6.42
CA PHE A 213 7.08 6.06 -7.00
C PHE A 213 5.96 6.44 -6.04
N PHE A 214 6.09 6.09 -4.75
CA PHE A 214 5.06 6.43 -3.76
C PHE A 214 5.06 7.91 -3.38
N ALA A 215 6.16 8.64 -3.54
CA ALA A 215 6.13 10.09 -3.46
C ALA A 215 5.28 10.70 -4.61
N ALA A 216 5.31 10.14 -5.82
CA ALA A 216 4.41 10.55 -6.90
C ALA A 216 2.94 10.16 -6.59
N SER A 217 2.71 8.92 -6.14
CA SER A 217 1.38 8.43 -5.73
C SER A 217 0.77 9.29 -4.62
N ASN A 218 1.54 9.64 -3.58
CA ASN A 218 1.08 10.50 -2.49
C ASN A 218 0.64 11.88 -2.99
N ARG A 219 1.39 12.48 -3.93
CA ARG A 219 1.05 13.79 -4.51
C ARG A 219 -0.23 13.72 -5.33
N LEU A 220 -0.42 12.65 -6.12
CA LEU A 220 -1.66 12.42 -6.85
C LEU A 220 -2.84 12.26 -5.90
N ALA A 221 -2.69 11.44 -4.85
CA ALA A 221 -3.74 11.22 -3.85
C ALA A 221 -4.11 12.52 -3.10
N HIS A 222 -3.13 13.32 -2.69
CA HIS A 222 -3.37 14.63 -2.07
C HIS A 222 -4.07 15.61 -3.00
N MET A 223 -3.51 15.81 -4.20
CA MET A 223 -4.05 16.75 -5.19
C MET A 223 -5.49 16.42 -5.56
N SER A 224 -5.81 15.13 -5.69
CA SER A 224 -7.13 14.66 -6.08
C SER A 224 -8.13 14.52 -4.93
N GLY A 225 -7.72 14.74 -3.67
CA GLY A 225 -8.57 14.49 -2.51
C GLY A 225 -8.97 13.02 -2.36
N LEU A 226 -8.10 12.10 -2.79
CA LEU A 226 -8.40 10.67 -2.84
C LEU A 226 -8.63 10.12 -1.43
N MET A 227 -9.83 9.58 -1.18
CA MET A 227 -10.17 8.96 0.10
C MET A 227 -9.94 7.45 0.06
N PRO A 228 -9.34 6.84 1.10
CA PRO A 228 -9.23 5.39 1.17
C PRO A 228 -10.61 4.74 1.32
N ASN A 229 -10.77 3.56 0.76
CA ASN A 229 -11.95 2.73 0.96
C ASN A 229 -12.09 2.36 2.45
N GLU A 230 -13.33 2.28 2.95
CA GLU A 230 -13.62 1.93 4.35
C GLU A 230 -13.05 0.55 4.72
N GLU A 231 -13.04 -0.39 3.77
CA GLU A 231 -12.51 -1.74 3.92
C GLU A 231 -11.04 -1.75 4.38
N PHE A 232 -10.21 -0.81 3.90
CA PHE A 232 -8.80 -0.75 4.28
C PHE A 232 -8.58 -0.43 5.76
N TYR A 233 -9.53 0.26 6.41
CA TYR A 233 -9.42 0.53 7.84
C TYR A 233 -9.51 -0.74 8.68
N GLU A 234 -10.24 -1.76 8.23
CA GLU A 234 -10.49 -2.99 8.98
C GLU A 234 -9.55 -4.15 8.62
N ILE A 235 -9.09 -4.19 7.36
CA ILE A 235 -8.26 -5.29 6.86
C ILE A 235 -7.00 -5.48 7.73
N GLY A 236 -6.78 -6.72 8.19
CA GLY A 236 -5.60 -7.10 8.97
C GLY A 236 -5.60 -6.66 10.44
N ARG A 237 -6.68 -6.05 10.97
CA ARG A 237 -6.73 -5.61 12.38
C ARG A 237 -7.07 -6.69 13.39
N LYS A 238 -7.81 -7.74 12.99
CA LYS A 238 -8.17 -8.85 13.89
C LYS A 238 -6.92 -9.66 14.25
N PRO A 239 -6.59 -9.89 15.54
CA PRO A 239 -5.46 -10.73 15.93
C PRO A 239 -5.71 -12.21 15.54
N LEU A 240 -4.65 -13.03 15.59
CA LEU A 240 -4.82 -14.48 15.48
C LEU A 240 -5.56 -15.00 16.72
N PRO A 241 -6.52 -15.94 16.57
CA PRO A 241 -7.15 -16.57 17.73
C PRO A 241 -6.10 -17.31 18.57
N PRO A 242 -6.21 -17.32 19.91
CA PRO A 242 -5.35 -18.13 20.75
C PRO A 242 -5.47 -19.61 20.38
N LYS A 243 -4.38 -20.38 20.48
CA LYS A 243 -4.45 -21.85 20.34
C LYS A 243 -5.43 -22.37 21.40
N LYS A 244 -6.37 -23.22 20.99
CA LYS A 244 -7.10 -24.05 21.96
C LYS A 244 -6.03 -24.92 22.65
N GLN A 245 -5.98 -24.81 23.97
CA GLN A 245 -5.15 -25.68 24.82
C GLN A 245 -5.58 -27.14 24.65
#